data_AF-A0A100VQ42-F1
#
_entry.id   AF-A0A100VQ42-F1
#
_cell.length_a   1.000
_cell.length_b   1.000
_cell.length_c   1.000
_cell.angle_alpha   90.00
_cell.angle_beta   90.00
_cell.angle_gamma   90.00
#
_symmetry.space_group_name_H-M   'P 1'
#
loop_
_entity.id
_entity.type
_entity.pdbx_description
1 polymer ?
#
loop_
_entity_poly.entity_id
_entity_poly.type
_entity_poly.pdbx_seq_one_letter_code
_entity_poly.pdbx_strand_id
1 'polypeptide(L)'
;MDTLIAACSEGKTDEQVIEVCRQLAATETVDEWNAGNERDLPERQRLLALIDKVTSLSLPERRMLVPLYAGIITCLKSDETMKLAVVRLHLAMTDWSKADLAIDGLEPVIDMVNRQPYVLDFVKRKVSRIVNASKGYWKREDLLQMVDQLNTRPHMAAFGVGLCLLKIAGEGLLWNEDCTDRLRVYRNHEQEAVRLMALDIWTTLE
;
A
#
# COMPACT_ATOMS: atom_id res chain seq x y z
N MET A 1 -2.44 18.54 -16.25
CA MET A 1 -2.55 17.41 -15.29
C MET A 1 -3.46 17.78 -14.13
N ASP A 2 -3.31 18.96 -13.52
CA ASP A 2 -4.23 19.48 -12.49
C ASP A 2 -5.69 19.52 -12.91
N THR A 3 -5.99 19.96 -14.14
CA THR A 3 -7.35 20.00 -14.68
C THR A 3 -7.97 18.61 -14.87
N LEU A 4 -7.15 17.62 -15.23
CA LEU A 4 -7.57 16.23 -15.45
C LEU A 4 -7.89 15.55 -14.12
N ILE A 5 -7.09 15.84 -13.10
CA ILE A 5 -7.29 15.35 -11.73
C ILE A 5 -8.51 16.02 -11.10
N ALA A 6 -8.69 17.34 -11.27
CA ALA A 6 -9.89 18.04 -10.81
C ALA A 6 -11.17 17.46 -11.46
N ALA A 7 -11.13 17.13 -12.75
CA ALA A 7 -12.25 16.50 -13.45
C ALA A 7 -12.49 15.03 -13.05
N CYS A 8 -11.45 14.30 -12.63
CA CYS A 8 -11.57 12.96 -12.05
C CYS A 8 -12.12 13.00 -10.63
N SER A 9 -11.71 13.99 -9.84
CA SER A 9 -12.27 14.24 -8.51
C SER A 9 -13.77 14.60 -8.54
N GLU A 10 -14.36 14.81 -9.72
CA GLU A 10 -15.80 14.97 -9.93
C GLU A 10 -16.47 13.74 -10.57
N GLY A 11 -15.73 12.66 -10.84
CA GLY A 11 -16.23 11.41 -11.43
C GLY A 11 -16.64 11.49 -12.90
N LYS A 12 -16.26 12.56 -13.62
CA LYS A 12 -16.73 12.83 -15.00
C LYS A 12 -15.77 12.36 -16.10
N THR A 13 -14.54 11.98 -15.77
CA THR A 13 -13.46 11.75 -16.76
C THR A 13 -12.66 10.47 -16.56
N ASP A 14 -13.08 9.59 -15.64
CA ASP A 14 -12.34 8.36 -15.29
C ASP A 14 -11.99 7.51 -16.52
N GLU A 15 -12.92 7.34 -17.45
CA GLU A 15 -12.71 6.55 -18.67
C GLU A 15 -11.62 7.12 -19.57
N GLN A 16 -11.56 8.45 -19.72
CA GLN A 16 -10.52 9.13 -20.51
C GLN A 16 -9.15 8.97 -19.86
N VAL A 17 -9.07 9.01 -18.52
CA VAL A 17 -7.81 8.85 -17.79
C VAL A 17 -7.33 7.41 -17.82
N ILE A 18 -8.24 6.44 -17.69
CA ILE A 18 -7.92 5.02 -17.87
C ILE A 18 -7.39 4.79 -19.29
N GLU A 19 -8.00 5.38 -20.31
CA GLU A 19 -7.53 5.26 -21.69
C GLU A 19 -6.13 5.87 -21.88
N VAL A 20 -5.86 7.06 -21.31
CA VAL A 20 -4.50 7.64 -21.33
C VAL A 20 -3.50 6.73 -20.61
N CYS A 21 -3.85 6.18 -19.44
CA CYS A 21 -2.98 5.24 -18.72
C CYS A 21 -2.71 3.98 -19.53
N ARG A 22 -3.74 3.45 -20.22
CA ARG A 22 -3.64 2.30 -21.10
C ARG A 22 -2.69 2.58 -22.27
N GLN A 23 -2.82 3.73 -22.92
CA GLN A 23 -1.95 4.13 -24.03
C GLN A 23 -0.50 4.31 -23.58
N LEU A 24 -0.28 4.96 -22.43
CA LEU A 24 1.06 5.12 -21.86
C LEU A 24 1.69 3.77 -21.48
N ALA A 25 0.88 2.82 -20.97
CA ALA A 25 1.35 1.48 -20.60
C ALA A 25 1.58 0.56 -21.81
N ALA A 26 0.86 0.77 -22.91
CA ALA A 26 0.97 -0.02 -24.14
C ALA A 26 2.08 0.45 -25.07
N THR A 27 2.74 1.58 -24.76
CA THR A 27 3.84 2.09 -25.58
C THR A 27 5.04 1.16 -25.43
N GLU A 28 5.52 0.59 -26.54
CA GLU A 28 6.67 -0.32 -26.54
C GLU A 28 7.88 0.33 -25.88
N THR A 29 8.31 -0.25 -24.77
CA THR A 29 9.56 0.13 -24.12
C THR A 29 10.70 -0.51 -24.89
N VAL A 30 11.62 0.29 -25.42
CA VAL A 30 12.89 -0.22 -25.98
C VAL A 30 13.58 -0.99 -24.86
N ASP A 31 13.93 -2.26 -25.13
CA ASP A 31 14.43 -3.25 -24.16
C ASP A 31 15.90 -2.96 -23.74
N GLU A 32 16.22 -1.69 -23.49
CA GLU A 32 17.54 -1.22 -23.07
C GLU A 32 17.56 -0.96 -21.56
N TRP A 33 18.23 -1.86 -20.84
CA TRP A 33 18.41 -1.78 -19.38
C TRP A 33 19.43 -0.72 -18.96
N ASN A 34 20.21 -0.18 -19.89
CA ASN A 34 21.28 0.77 -19.62
C ASN A 34 20.76 2.21 -19.47
N ALA A 35 21.48 3.03 -18.70
CA ALA A 35 21.13 4.43 -18.50
C ALA A 35 21.43 5.24 -19.78
N GLY A 36 20.42 5.35 -20.65
CA GLY A 36 20.41 6.22 -21.82
C GLY A 36 19.16 7.09 -21.83
N ASN A 37 19.17 8.18 -22.61
CA ASN A 37 18.03 9.10 -22.75
C ASN A 37 16.75 8.38 -23.23
N GLU A 38 16.90 7.22 -23.89
CA GLU A 38 15.80 6.38 -24.37
C GLU A 38 15.17 5.53 -23.25
N ARG A 39 15.92 5.20 -22.19
CA ARG A 39 15.39 4.53 -20.98
C ARG A 39 14.62 5.50 -20.08
N ASP A 40 14.97 6.78 -20.08
CA ASP A 40 14.21 7.85 -19.42
C ASP A 40 12.93 8.15 -20.20
N LEU A 41 12.15 7.10 -20.47
CA LEU A 41 10.89 7.13 -21.19
C LEU A 41 9.98 8.17 -20.53
N PRO A 42 9.72 9.30 -21.22
CA PRO A 42 8.84 10.33 -20.71
C PRO A 42 7.49 9.74 -20.31
N GLU A 43 7.02 8.72 -21.01
CA GLU A 43 5.72 8.06 -20.82
C GLU A 43 5.65 7.30 -19.49
N ARG A 44 6.64 6.44 -19.20
CA ARG A 44 6.72 5.73 -17.91
C ARG A 44 6.85 6.71 -16.75
N GLN A 45 7.71 7.72 -16.89
CA GLN A 45 7.90 8.73 -15.84
C GLN A 45 6.64 9.59 -15.66
N ARG A 46 5.96 9.97 -16.74
CA ARG A 46 4.66 10.68 -16.70
C ARG A 46 3.59 9.83 -16.04
N LEU A 47 3.53 8.54 -16.34
CA LEU A 47 2.58 7.61 -15.72
C LEU A 47 2.86 7.47 -14.21
N LEU A 48 4.12 7.28 -13.81
CA LEU A 48 4.48 7.26 -12.39
C LEU A 48 4.18 8.57 -11.68
N ALA A 49 4.45 9.72 -12.33
CA ALA A 49 4.12 11.04 -11.78
C ALA A 49 2.61 11.23 -11.63
N LEU A 50 1.81 10.74 -12.59
CA LEU A 50 0.35 10.75 -12.49
C LEU A 50 -0.12 9.90 -11.31
N ILE A 51 0.35 8.65 -11.20
CA ILE A 51 0.02 7.72 -10.12
C ILE A 51 0.40 8.32 -8.76
N ASP A 52 1.61 8.88 -8.64
CA ASP A 52 2.05 9.52 -7.40
C ASP A 52 1.17 10.71 -7.03
N LYS A 53 0.73 11.50 -8.02
CA LYS A 53 -0.17 12.61 -7.78
C LYS A 53 -1.55 12.15 -7.31
N VAL A 54 -2.19 11.22 -8.02
CA VAL A 54 -3.54 10.74 -7.65
C VAL A 54 -3.54 9.95 -6.34
N THR A 55 -2.46 9.22 -6.01
CA THR A 55 -2.36 8.49 -4.73
C THR A 55 -1.96 9.38 -3.56
N SER A 56 -1.52 10.62 -3.81
CA SER A 56 -1.19 11.61 -2.78
C SER A 56 -2.38 12.48 -2.32
N LEU A 57 -3.54 12.35 -2.98
CA LEU A 57 -4.75 13.10 -2.66
C LEU A 57 -5.30 12.78 -1.26
N SER A 58 -6.16 13.67 -0.74
CA SER A 58 -6.78 13.47 0.57
C SER A 58 -7.67 12.22 0.60
N LEU A 59 -7.94 11.67 1.79
CA LEU A 59 -8.74 10.45 1.90
C LEU A 59 -10.14 10.57 1.26
N PRO A 60 -10.90 11.68 1.43
CA PRO A 60 -12.18 11.87 0.74
C PRO A 60 -12.06 11.81 -0.78
N GLU A 61 -11.05 12.47 -1.36
CA GLU A 61 -10.81 12.46 -2.81
C GLU A 61 -10.45 11.05 -3.29
N ARG A 62 -9.56 10.35 -2.58
CA ARG A 62 -9.17 8.98 -2.94
C ARG A 62 -10.35 8.00 -2.94
N ARG A 63 -11.32 8.18 -2.04
CA ARG A 63 -12.55 7.37 -2.01
C ARG A 63 -13.40 7.55 -3.27
N MET A 64 -13.43 8.76 -3.83
CA MET A 64 -14.14 9.02 -5.09
C MET A 64 -13.43 8.43 -6.30
N LEU A 65 -12.11 8.23 -6.22
CA LEU A 65 -11.27 7.72 -7.30
C LEU A 65 -11.08 6.19 -7.29
N VAL A 66 -11.82 5.46 -6.44
CA VAL A 66 -11.75 3.99 -6.39
C VAL A 66 -11.98 3.34 -7.76
N PRO A 67 -12.99 3.73 -8.57
CA PRO A 67 -13.18 3.19 -9.91
C PRO A 67 -12.00 3.47 -10.85
N LEU A 68 -11.44 4.68 -10.79
CA LEU A 68 -10.25 5.07 -11.55
C LEU A 68 -9.05 4.18 -11.19
N TYR A 69 -8.78 3.97 -9.89
CA TYR A 69 -7.66 3.12 -9.46
C TYR A 69 -7.82 1.68 -9.94
N ALA A 70 -9.02 1.11 -9.85
CA ALA A 70 -9.30 -0.25 -10.36
C ALA A 70 -9.05 -0.37 -11.87
N GLY A 71 -9.44 0.66 -12.64
CA GLY A 71 -9.15 0.74 -14.07
C GLY A 71 -7.65 0.79 -14.37
N ILE A 72 -6.91 1.66 -13.68
CA ILE A 72 -5.45 1.79 -13.85
C ILE A 72 -4.74 0.48 -13.46
N ILE A 73 -5.11 -0.14 -12.33
CA ILE A 73 -4.56 -1.45 -11.92
C ILE A 73 -4.74 -2.50 -13.02
N THR A 74 -5.93 -2.56 -13.63
CA THR A 74 -6.23 -3.52 -14.69
C THR A 74 -5.30 -3.33 -15.90
N CYS A 75 -4.94 -2.09 -16.23
CA CYS A 75 -4.00 -1.77 -17.30
C CYS A 75 -2.55 -2.14 -16.95
N LEU A 76 -2.14 -1.99 -15.69
CA LEU A 76 -0.74 -2.10 -15.29
C LEU A 76 -0.34 -3.46 -14.71
N LYS A 77 -1.30 -4.30 -14.32
CA LYS A 77 -1.02 -5.55 -13.57
C LYS A 77 -0.12 -6.55 -14.31
N SER A 78 -0.04 -6.48 -15.64
CA SER A 78 0.80 -7.36 -16.46
C SER A 78 2.21 -6.80 -16.72
N ASP A 79 2.45 -5.52 -16.42
CA ASP A 79 3.77 -4.89 -16.61
C ASP A 79 4.64 -5.11 -15.37
N GLU A 80 5.70 -5.90 -15.54
CA GLU A 80 6.63 -6.28 -14.48
C GLU A 80 7.37 -5.06 -13.89
N THR A 81 7.51 -3.96 -14.62
CA THR A 81 8.18 -2.73 -14.16
C THR A 81 7.26 -1.81 -13.35
N MET A 82 5.95 -2.10 -13.34
CA MET A 82 4.90 -1.28 -12.71
C MET A 82 4.38 -1.85 -11.39
N LYS A 83 4.90 -2.98 -10.92
CA LYS A 83 4.48 -3.67 -9.69
C LYS A 83 4.38 -2.72 -8.49
N LEU A 84 5.39 -1.87 -8.26
CA LEU A 84 5.38 -0.92 -7.15
C LEU A 84 4.30 0.18 -7.31
N ALA A 85 3.96 0.54 -8.54
CA ALA A 85 2.88 1.49 -8.83
C ALA A 85 1.50 0.84 -8.58
N VAL A 86 1.33 -0.42 -9.00
CA VAL A 86 0.12 -1.21 -8.70
C VAL A 86 -0.08 -1.37 -7.19
N VAL A 87 0.97 -1.65 -6.43
CA VAL A 87 0.92 -1.66 -4.95
C VAL A 87 0.47 -0.31 -4.39
N ARG A 88 0.99 0.82 -4.89
CA ARG A 88 0.56 2.17 -4.44
C ARG A 88 -0.93 2.39 -4.67
N LEU A 89 -1.45 1.97 -5.82
CA LEU A 89 -2.86 2.10 -6.17
C LEU A 89 -3.75 1.26 -5.25
N HIS A 90 -3.41 -0.01 -5.00
CA HIS A 90 -4.15 -0.84 -4.03
C HIS A 90 -4.16 -0.23 -2.63
N LEU A 91 -3.01 0.22 -2.13
CA LEU A 91 -2.92 0.86 -0.80
C LEU A 91 -3.67 2.20 -0.73
N ALA A 92 -3.74 2.94 -1.84
CA ALA A 92 -4.49 4.20 -1.92
C ALA A 92 -6.00 3.98 -1.94
N MET A 93 -6.44 2.89 -2.57
CA MET A 93 -7.84 2.44 -2.67
C MET A 93 -8.36 1.81 -1.36
N THR A 94 -7.45 1.27 -0.54
CA THR A 94 -7.80 0.59 0.72
C THR A 94 -8.52 1.54 1.68
N ASP A 95 -9.70 1.15 2.14
CA ASP A 95 -10.43 1.90 3.18
C ASP A 95 -9.96 1.48 4.57
N TRP A 96 -9.11 2.33 5.16
CA TRP A 96 -8.53 2.12 6.48
C TRP A 96 -9.50 2.38 7.64
N SER A 97 -10.73 2.84 7.39
CA SER A 97 -11.66 3.22 8.45
C SER A 97 -12.34 2.05 9.17
N LYS A 98 -12.29 0.84 8.60
CA LYS A 98 -12.82 -0.40 9.19
C LYS A 98 -11.84 -1.53 8.96
N ALA A 99 -11.69 -2.40 9.95
CA ALA A 99 -10.77 -3.55 9.89
C ALA A 99 -11.00 -4.42 8.66
N ASP A 100 -12.24 -4.91 8.47
CA ASP A 100 -12.55 -5.86 7.39
C ASP A 100 -12.29 -5.26 6.00
N LEU A 101 -12.68 -3.99 5.78
CA LEU A 101 -12.44 -3.30 4.50
C LEU A 101 -10.95 -3.07 4.22
N ALA A 102 -10.17 -2.77 5.27
CA ALA A 102 -8.73 -2.59 5.13
C ALA A 102 -8.05 -3.92 4.78
N ILE A 103 -8.49 -5.00 5.42
CA ILE A 103 -8.02 -6.36 5.19
C ILE A 103 -8.34 -6.84 3.76
N ASP A 104 -9.56 -6.59 3.26
CA ASP A 104 -9.91 -6.89 1.86
C ASP A 104 -9.05 -6.10 0.87
N GLY A 105 -8.79 -4.81 1.16
CA GLY A 105 -7.94 -3.95 0.33
C GLY A 105 -6.45 -4.34 0.35
N LEU A 106 -5.99 -4.96 1.44
CA LEU A 106 -4.61 -5.43 1.61
C LEU A 106 -4.34 -6.79 0.96
N GLU A 107 -5.36 -7.63 0.74
CA GLU A 107 -5.20 -8.98 0.19
C GLU A 107 -4.42 -9.00 -1.14
N PRO A 108 -4.73 -8.14 -2.14
CA PRO A 108 -3.95 -8.11 -3.39
C PRO A 108 -2.49 -7.70 -3.16
N VAL A 109 -2.22 -6.85 -2.18
CA VAL A 109 -0.85 -6.41 -1.84
C VAL A 109 -0.08 -7.55 -1.19
N ILE A 110 -0.71 -8.28 -0.27
CA ILE A 110 -0.12 -9.46 0.39
C ILE A 110 0.24 -10.51 -0.65
N ASP A 111 -0.66 -10.81 -1.58
CA ASP A 111 -0.42 -11.76 -2.69
C ASP A 111 0.76 -11.33 -3.57
N MET A 112 0.84 -10.05 -3.91
CA MET A 112 1.95 -9.51 -4.70
C MET A 112 3.29 -9.66 -3.97
N VAL A 113 3.35 -9.32 -2.68
CA VAL A 113 4.58 -9.44 -1.89
C VAL A 113 4.96 -10.89 -1.65
N ASN A 114 4.00 -11.81 -1.48
CA ASN A 114 4.30 -13.23 -1.37
C ASN A 114 5.00 -13.78 -2.62
N ARG A 115 4.63 -13.30 -3.80
CA ARG A 115 5.31 -13.65 -5.06
C ARG A 115 6.65 -12.92 -5.22
N GLN A 116 6.84 -11.80 -4.52
CA GLN A 116 7.98 -10.89 -4.67
C GLN A 116 8.44 -10.35 -3.30
N PRO A 117 9.11 -11.18 -2.47
CA PRO A 117 9.40 -10.83 -1.08
C PRO A 117 10.22 -9.53 -0.91
N TYR A 118 11.03 -9.18 -1.91
CA TYR A 118 11.85 -7.95 -1.92
C TYR A 118 11.03 -6.64 -1.88
N VAL A 119 9.72 -6.70 -2.15
CA VAL A 119 8.81 -5.54 -2.11
C VAL A 119 8.30 -5.25 -0.70
N LEU A 120 8.50 -6.16 0.27
CA LEU A 120 7.92 -6.06 1.62
C LEU A 120 8.28 -4.75 2.33
N ASP A 121 9.56 -4.34 2.34
CA ASP A 121 9.97 -3.10 3.03
C ASP A 121 9.43 -1.83 2.35
N PHE A 122 9.16 -1.88 1.05
CA PHE A 122 8.46 -0.80 0.37
C PHE A 122 7.00 -0.72 0.85
N VAL A 123 6.30 -1.86 0.92
CA VAL A 123 4.91 -1.95 1.41
C VAL A 123 4.80 -1.49 2.85
N LYS A 124 5.65 -2.00 3.74
CA LYS A 124 5.68 -1.63 5.17
C LYS A 124 5.78 -0.12 5.36
N ARG A 125 6.74 0.53 4.69
CA ARG A 125 6.91 2.00 4.74
C ARG A 125 5.69 2.76 4.22
N LYS A 126 5.06 2.28 3.14
CA LYS A 126 3.87 2.92 2.56
C LYS A 126 2.65 2.76 3.44
N VAL A 127 2.40 1.56 3.98
CA VAL A 127 1.33 1.29 4.95
C VAL A 127 1.50 2.22 6.15
N SER A 128 2.69 2.27 6.76
CA SER A 128 2.93 3.15 7.92
C SER A 128 2.66 4.62 7.61
N ARG A 129 3.06 5.11 6.43
CA ARG A 129 2.77 6.49 6.01
C ARG A 129 1.28 6.75 5.83
N ILE A 130 0.56 5.85 5.16
CA ILE A 130 -0.87 6.01 4.87
C ILE A 130 -1.68 5.97 6.16
N VAL A 131 -1.44 4.97 7.02
CA VAL A 131 -2.14 4.80 8.29
C VAL A 131 -1.91 5.99 9.22
N ASN A 132 -0.66 6.48 9.30
CA ASN A 132 -0.37 7.69 10.08
C ASN A 132 -1.04 8.95 9.49
N ALA A 133 -1.10 9.08 8.17
CA ALA A 133 -1.77 10.20 7.50
C ALA A 133 -3.30 10.14 7.60
N SER A 134 -3.87 8.96 7.87
CA SER A 134 -5.31 8.76 8.08
C SER A 134 -5.71 8.71 9.56
N LYS A 135 -4.85 9.17 10.47
CA LYS A 135 -5.20 9.33 11.90
C LYS A 135 -6.52 10.11 12.05
N GLY A 136 -7.44 9.57 12.83
CA GLY A 136 -8.78 10.11 13.02
C GLY A 136 -9.88 9.42 12.19
N TYR A 137 -9.52 8.63 11.17
CA TYR A 137 -10.48 7.82 10.41
C TYR A 137 -10.63 6.39 10.93
N TRP A 138 -9.76 5.95 11.84
CA TRP A 138 -9.75 4.64 12.46
C TRP A 138 -9.53 4.77 13.96
N LYS A 139 -9.97 3.76 14.73
CA LYS A 139 -9.62 3.60 16.14
C LYS A 139 -8.45 2.66 16.31
N ARG A 140 -7.76 2.75 17.44
CA ARG A 140 -6.58 1.91 17.72
C ARG A 140 -6.98 0.44 17.84
N GLU A 141 -8.18 0.19 18.35
CA GLU A 141 -8.81 -1.12 18.46
C GLU A 141 -9.05 -1.73 17.07
N ASP A 142 -9.44 -0.92 16.08
CA ASP A 142 -9.60 -1.39 14.69
C ASP A 142 -8.26 -1.85 14.11
N LEU A 143 -7.17 -1.13 14.41
CA LEU A 143 -5.82 -1.56 14.01
C LEU A 143 -5.41 -2.88 14.68
N LEU A 144 -5.71 -3.05 15.97
CA LEU A 144 -5.43 -4.31 16.67
C LEU A 144 -6.26 -5.47 16.11
N GLN A 145 -7.52 -5.23 15.73
CA GLN A 145 -8.34 -6.21 15.02
C GLN A 145 -7.72 -6.60 13.67
N MET A 146 -7.22 -5.64 12.89
CA MET A 146 -6.49 -5.93 11.65
C MET A 146 -5.23 -6.76 11.92
N VAL A 147 -4.49 -6.48 12.99
CA VAL A 147 -3.30 -7.27 13.41
C VAL A 147 -3.71 -8.72 13.67
N ASP A 148 -4.79 -8.94 14.40
CA ASP A 148 -5.29 -10.28 14.71
C ASP A 148 -5.71 -11.03 13.43
N GLN A 149 -6.43 -10.37 12.52
CA GLN A 149 -6.83 -10.93 11.22
C GLN A 149 -5.65 -11.19 10.26
N LEU A 150 -4.56 -10.42 10.34
CA LEU A 150 -3.34 -10.67 9.57
C LEU A 150 -2.55 -11.84 10.14
N ASN A 151 -2.55 -12.00 11.47
CA ASN A 151 -1.82 -13.05 12.15
C ASN A 151 -2.41 -14.46 11.92
N THR A 152 -3.68 -14.57 11.47
CA THR A 152 -4.28 -15.85 11.06
C THR A 152 -3.87 -16.28 9.66
N ARG A 153 -3.23 -15.41 8.87
CA ARG A 153 -2.78 -15.72 7.51
C ARG A 153 -1.35 -16.30 7.53
N PRO A 154 -1.08 -17.45 6.88
CA PRO A 154 0.24 -18.08 6.89
C PRO A 154 1.20 -17.43 5.87
N HIS A 155 1.24 -16.10 5.82
CA HIS A 155 1.97 -15.33 4.81
C HIS A 155 2.94 -14.35 5.45
N MET A 156 4.21 -14.40 5.05
CA MET A 156 5.25 -13.48 5.54
C MET A 156 4.89 -12.01 5.33
N ALA A 157 4.24 -11.70 4.21
CA ALA A 157 3.76 -10.35 3.94
C ALA A 157 2.68 -9.90 4.95
N ALA A 158 1.77 -10.79 5.33
CA ALA A 158 0.74 -10.49 6.31
C ALA A 158 1.36 -10.20 7.69
N PHE A 159 2.34 -11.00 8.13
CA PHE A 159 3.05 -10.75 9.38
C PHE A 159 3.83 -9.42 9.36
N GLY A 160 4.51 -9.12 8.24
CA GLY A 160 5.27 -7.87 8.10
C GLY A 160 4.37 -6.62 8.13
N VAL A 161 3.19 -6.68 7.50
CA VAL A 161 2.19 -5.60 7.55
C VAL A 161 1.55 -5.53 8.94
N GLY A 162 1.21 -6.67 9.54
CA GLY A 162 0.65 -6.76 10.89
C GLY A 162 1.56 -6.13 11.93
N LEU A 163 2.86 -6.41 11.90
CA LEU A 163 3.84 -5.76 12.78
C LEU A 163 3.90 -4.24 12.60
N CYS A 164 3.73 -3.74 11.37
CA CYS A 164 3.68 -2.29 11.13
C CYS A 164 2.44 -1.66 11.77
N LEU A 165 1.28 -2.29 11.64
CA LEU A 165 0.04 -1.82 12.26
C LEU A 165 0.11 -1.90 13.79
N LEU A 166 0.66 -3.00 14.32
CA LEU A 166 0.86 -3.19 15.75
C LEU A 166 1.78 -2.12 16.34
N LYS A 167 2.87 -1.76 15.64
CA LYS A 167 3.76 -0.68 16.05
C LYS A 167 3.02 0.65 16.16
N ILE A 168 2.22 1.01 15.15
CA ILE A 168 1.45 2.28 15.14
C ILE A 168 0.41 2.30 16.25
N ALA A 169 -0.32 1.20 16.44
CA ALA A 169 -1.31 1.07 17.51
C ALA A 169 -0.65 1.12 18.89
N GLY A 170 0.46 0.39 19.07
CA GLY A 170 1.23 0.31 20.29
C GLY A 170 1.81 1.66 20.71
N GLU A 171 2.47 2.39 19.82
CA GLU A 171 2.93 3.76 20.07
C GLU A 171 1.75 4.66 20.49
N GLY A 172 0.61 4.54 19.81
CA GLY A 172 -0.59 5.32 20.11
C GLY A 172 -1.28 4.93 21.42
N LEU A 173 -1.08 3.72 21.93
CA LEU A 173 -1.65 3.15 23.16
C LEU A 173 -0.61 3.07 24.30
N LEU A 174 0.57 3.66 24.11
CA LEU A 174 1.68 3.62 25.07
C LEU A 174 2.07 2.18 25.47
N TRP A 175 2.01 1.26 24.50
CA TRP A 175 2.37 -0.15 24.67
C TRP A 175 1.70 -0.80 25.89
N ASN A 176 0.39 -0.61 26.03
CA ASN A 176 -0.41 -1.31 27.03
C ASN A 176 -0.32 -2.85 26.90
N GLU A 177 -0.92 -3.56 27.86
CA GLU A 177 -0.88 -5.02 27.95
C GLU A 177 -1.36 -5.69 26.65
N ASP A 178 -2.48 -5.24 26.08
CA ASP A 178 -3.04 -5.77 24.83
C ASP A 178 -2.07 -5.70 23.64
N CYS A 179 -1.31 -4.62 23.51
CA CYS A 179 -0.30 -4.47 22.46
C CYS A 179 0.96 -5.31 22.73
N THR A 180 1.42 -5.33 23.98
CA THR A 180 2.62 -6.07 24.37
C THR A 180 2.41 -7.58 24.27
N ASP A 181 1.21 -8.08 24.58
CA ASP A 181 0.83 -9.48 24.41
C ASP A 181 0.83 -9.90 22.93
N ARG A 182 0.25 -9.08 22.05
CA ARG A 182 0.31 -9.31 20.60
C ARG A 182 1.75 -9.28 20.09
N LEU A 183 2.58 -8.33 20.55
CA LEU A 183 3.99 -8.29 20.15
C LEU A 183 4.75 -9.54 20.62
N ARG A 184 4.41 -10.06 21.80
CA ARG A 184 4.99 -11.30 22.34
C ARG A 184 4.68 -12.50 21.45
N VAL A 185 3.47 -12.57 20.88
CA VAL A 185 3.11 -13.61 19.90
C VAL A 185 4.07 -13.58 18.70
N TYR A 186 4.33 -12.41 18.12
CA TYR A 186 5.28 -12.27 17.01
C TYR A 186 6.73 -12.61 17.40
N ARG A 187 7.19 -12.19 18.59
CA ARG A 187 8.55 -12.49 19.08
C ARG A 187 8.79 -13.97 19.37
N ASN A 188 7.73 -14.71 19.68
CA ASN A 188 7.76 -16.16 19.90
C ASN A 188 7.28 -16.97 18.69
N HIS A 189 7.10 -16.34 17.53
CA HIS A 189 6.59 -16.99 16.32
C HIS A 189 7.52 -18.10 15.85
N GLU A 190 7.00 -19.16 15.21
CA GLU A 190 7.79 -20.31 14.74
C GLU A 190 8.84 -19.94 13.67
N GLN A 191 8.50 -18.98 12.81
CA GLN A 191 9.38 -18.50 11.74
C GLN A 191 10.36 -17.43 12.25
N GLU A 192 11.65 -17.67 12.04
CA GLU A 192 12.73 -16.79 12.51
C GLU A 192 12.63 -15.36 11.95
N ALA A 193 12.33 -15.21 10.67
CA ALA A 193 12.21 -13.91 10.04
C ALA A 193 11.12 -13.04 10.71
N VAL A 194 10.02 -13.64 11.16
CA VAL A 194 8.96 -12.93 11.90
C VAL A 194 9.47 -12.48 13.27
N ARG A 195 10.18 -13.36 13.99
CA ARG A 195 10.79 -13.01 15.29
C ARG A 195 11.76 -11.85 15.17
N LEU A 196 12.65 -11.88 14.17
CA LEU A 196 13.64 -10.81 13.93
C LEU A 196 12.96 -9.47 13.67
N MET A 197 11.94 -9.43 12.79
CA MET A 197 11.17 -8.20 12.55
C MET A 197 10.48 -7.67 13.80
N ALA A 198 10.02 -8.55 14.69
CA ALA A 198 9.35 -8.16 15.93
C ALA A 198 10.32 -7.69 17.03
N LEU A 199 11.57 -8.14 16.99
CA LEU A 199 12.63 -7.70 17.91
C LEU A 199 13.09 -6.27 17.60
N ASP A 200 12.96 -5.83 16.34
CA ASP A 200 13.25 -4.44 15.94
C ASP A 200 12.23 -3.41 16.47
N ILE A 201 11.14 -3.86 17.10
CA ILE A 201 10.14 -2.99 17.71
C ILE A 201 10.47 -2.76 19.18
N TRP A 202 10.64 -1.49 19.55
CA TRP A 202 10.93 -1.04 20.89
C TRP A 202 9.63 -0.57 21.56
N THR A 203 9.41 -1.02 22.80
CA THR A 203 8.18 -0.71 23.56
C THR A 203 8.37 0.42 24.57
N THR A 204 9.62 0.82 24.81
CA THR A 204 9.95 1.99 25.63
C THR A 204 9.83 3.24 24.78
N LEU A 205 9.13 4.26 25.29
CA LEU A 205 9.08 5.58 24.68
C LEU A 205 10.38 6.32 25.05
N GLU A 206 11.09 6.87 24.07
CA GLU A 206 12.15 7.88 24.30
C GLU A 206 11.52 9.25 24.61
#